data_AF-A0A1V1P2E2-F1
#
_entry.id   AF-A0A1V1P2E2-F1
#
_cell.length_a   1.000
_cell.length_b   1.000
_cell.length_c   1.000
_cell.angle_alpha   90.00
_cell.angle_beta   90.00
_cell.angle_gamma   90.00
#
_symmetry.space_group_name_H-M   'P 1'
#
loop_
_entity.id
_entity.type
_entity.pdbx_description
1 polymer ?
#
loop_
_entity_poly.entity_id
_entity_poly.type
_entity_poly.pdbx_seq_one_letter_code
_entity_poly.pdbx_strand_id
1 'polypeptide(L)'
;MGRKMTINIPKSKDHFDQQIQDIRQSLHNSLGKNDQNLMNHLPFPEGQIYRRMNANCPVLWVAPHGYFGDAIYSDYIGVLAAEMMAASCLVNNKKCRRPLPEPGYGEIADLNDPEDPSAQIFVKKLAAAISMIRLKSGQPPYIVFLLNHSDCDEKSIEITVATSDDLHDMPSSKWIQALKESSVSNLFNTNLIEKVTPAYDRTLFSYLFCNQVENGPLRLIQIKLNFQSLSLEQIVCLSGFLSRTVSYSSQANGDLKPIDMNNKHIEPSTEQEIEPDMHLVEEAGLKLTEIVSRHYEHAMIEAGNYIVKLFFNNDIERARNKQATKEKSLHQLILYLQNQKNNAPSKSWLYNAVKLAVDCADFKHYHLYKKLLLSHKIELLPISNQPLKKQLIQETANNNLTVSQLRERISQVKASSNATIPLKPKKIIHKKTSPKQLTPPRLQKKSEKAGENLSKKILSTIDDPKSLLNNDILEKFSQESLQQITAGKRRQIFRKLEKKHTIILAHIKQLKADIQVNETYLNQYQKLMVEMERSLHESN
;
A
#
# COMPACT_ATOMS: atom_id res chain seq x y z
N MET A 1 28.02 -28.03 -32.81
CA MET A 1 27.95 -28.71 -31.51
C MET A 1 27.95 -27.66 -30.41
N GLY A 2 26.78 -27.24 -29.92
CA GLY A 2 26.68 -26.26 -28.83
C GLY A 2 27.07 -26.88 -27.49
N ARG A 3 28.06 -26.32 -26.80
CA ARG A 3 28.35 -26.68 -25.39
C ARG A 3 27.13 -26.29 -24.56
N LYS A 4 26.33 -27.27 -24.13
CA LYS A 4 25.35 -27.08 -23.04
C LYS A 4 26.11 -26.54 -21.84
N MET A 5 25.85 -25.29 -21.48
CA MET A 5 26.43 -24.69 -20.28
C MET A 5 25.75 -25.33 -19.08
N THR A 6 26.42 -26.28 -18.42
CA THR A 6 25.99 -26.82 -17.13
C THR A 6 26.21 -25.75 -16.07
N ILE A 7 25.13 -25.08 -15.69
CA ILE A 7 25.14 -24.07 -14.62
C ILE A 7 25.10 -24.82 -13.29
N ASN A 8 26.16 -24.68 -12.49
CA ASN A 8 26.17 -25.20 -11.12
C ASN A 8 25.20 -24.37 -10.27
N ILE A 9 24.03 -24.93 -9.96
CA ILE A 9 23.10 -24.33 -9.02
C ILE A 9 23.76 -24.29 -7.63
N PRO A 10 23.80 -23.13 -6.94
CA PRO A 10 24.38 -23.04 -5.60
C PRO A 10 23.74 -24.04 -4.64
N LYS A 11 24.57 -24.83 -3.97
CA LYS A 11 24.12 -25.87 -3.03
C LYS A 11 23.71 -25.32 -1.67
N SER A 12 24.19 -24.12 -1.30
CA SER A 12 23.88 -23.47 -0.01
C SER A 12 23.22 -22.12 -0.23
N LYS A 13 22.41 -21.72 0.75
CA LYS A 13 21.79 -20.40 0.80
C LYS A 13 22.83 -19.29 0.73
N ASP A 14 23.90 -19.39 1.51
CA ASP A 14 24.91 -18.33 1.59
C ASP A 14 25.63 -18.09 0.25
N HIS A 15 25.89 -19.16 -0.52
CA HIS A 15 26.48 -19.04 -1.85
C HIS A 15 25.50 -18.43 -2.86
N PHE A 16 24.20 -18.76 -2.74
CA PHE A 16 23.16 -18.12 -3.54
C PHE A 16 23.04 -16.63 -3.20
N ASP A 17 22.96 -16.29 -1.91
CA ASP A 17 22.88 -14.91 -1.42
C ASP A 17 24.10 -14.10 -1.86
N GLN A 18 25.31 -14.68 -1.82
CA GLN A 18 26.53 -14.05 -2.31
C GLN A 18 26.49 -13.81 -3.83
N GLN A 19 26.09 -14.81 -4.62
CA GLN A 19 25.95 -14.64 -6.07
C GLN A 19 24.93 -13.54 -6.43
N ILE A 20 23.85 -13.42 -5.65
CA ILE A 20 22.88 -12.33 -5.80
C ILE A 20 23.51 -10.98 -5.46
N GLN A 21 24.28 -10.89 -4.36
CA GLN A 21 25.00 -9.66 -4.01
C GLN A 21 26.00 -9.26 -5.10
N ASP A 22 26.72 -10.21 -5.68
CA ASP A 22 27.68 -9.96 -6.75
C ASP A 22 26.98 -9.42 -8.01
N ILE A 23 25.84 -10.00 -8.40
CA ILE A 23 25.01 -9.50 -9.50
C ILE A 23 24.50 -8.09 -9.18
N ARG A 24 24.00 -7.84 -7.96
CA ARG A 24 23.53 -6.52 -7.55
C ARG A 24 24.63 -5.47 -7.58
N GLN A 25 25.82 -5.79 -7.07
CA GLN A 25 26.95 -4.88 -7.07
C GLN A 25 27.42 -4.60 -8.50
N SER A 26 27.48 -5.63 -9.35
CA SER A 26 27.80 -5.47 -10.77
C SER A 26 26.79 -4.58 -11.48
N LEU A 27 25.49 -4.79 -11.23
CA LEU A 27 24.39 -4.00 -11.76
C LEU A 27 24.44 -2.55 -11.25
N HIS A 28 24.65 -2.36 -9.95
CA HIS A 28 24.79 -1.04 -9.32
C HIS A 28 25.94 -0.25 -9.95
N ASN A 29 27.12 -0.86 -10.08
CA ASN A 29 28.31 -0.20 -10.60
C ASN A 29 28.19 0.20 -12.09
N SER A 30 27.27 -0.40 -12.84
CA SER A 30 27.11 -0.15 -14.28
C SER A 30 25.92 0.74 -14.64
N LEU A 31 25.12 1.16 -13.65
CA LEU A 31 24.02 2.11 -13.83
C LEU A 31 24.50 3.57 -13.73
N GLY A 32 23.78 4.50 -14.37
CA GLY A 32 23.98 5.94 -14.16
C GLY A 32 23.58 6.36 -12.74
N LYS A 33 24.07 7.51 -12.24
CA LYS A 33 23.82 7.97 -10.86
C LYS A 33 22.34 8.01 -10.45
N ASN A 34 21.44 8.36 -11.37
CA ASN A 34 20.00 8.41 -11.08
C ASN A 34 19.39 7.00 -10.91
N ASP A 35 19.82 6.05 -11.75
CA ASP A 35 19.35 4.66 -11.69
C ASP A 35 20.00 3.87 -10.54
N GLN A 36 21.24 4.22 -10.18
CA GLN A 36 21.92 3.74 -8.98
C GLN A 36 21.15 4.09 -7.71
N ASN A 37 20.66 5.33 -7.60
CA ASN A 37 19.83 5.76 -6.49
C ASN A 37 18.49 4.99 -6.46
N LEU A 38 17.84 4.81 -7.61
CA LEU A 38 16.61 4.00 -7.70
C LEU A 38 16.85 2.56 -7.21
N MET A 39 17.93 1.93 -7.66
CA MET A 39 18.31 0.57 -7.28
C MET A 39 18.66 0.42 -5.80
N ASN A 40 19.33 1.42 -5.20
CA ASN A 40 19.63 1.43 -3.76
C ASN A 40 18.36 1.49 -2.89
N HIS A 41 17.26 1.98 -3.44
CA HIS A 41 15.97 2.08 -2.76
C HIS A 41 15.00 0.93 -3.07
N LEU A 42 15.33 0.04 -4.02
CA LEU A 42 14.51 -1.12 -4.37
C LEU A 42 14.83 -2.30 -3.45
N PRO A 43 13.95 -2.66 -2.48
CA PRO A 43 14.14 -3.88 -1.73
C PRO A 43 13.85 -5.05 -2.66
N PHE A 44 14.89 -5.77 -3.08
CA PHE A 44 14.71 -7.04 -3.79
C PHE A 44 13.94 -8.01 -2.90
N PRO A 45 12.67 -8.31 -3.25
CA PRO A 45 11.73 -8.97 -2.36
C PRO A 45 11.88 -10.48 -2.52
N GLU A 46 12.99 -11.05 -2.09
CA GLU A 46 13.20 -12.49 -2.21
C GLU A 46 12.09 -13.25 -1.46
N GLY A 47 11.22 -13.90 -2.21
CA GLY A 47 10.09 -14.64 -1.64
C GLY A 47 8.98 -13.79 -1.02
N GLN A 48 8.91 -12.50 -1.35
CA GLN A 48 7.91 -11.57 -0.84
C GLN A 48 7.12 -10.93 -1.99
N ILE A 49 5.86 -10.58 -1.71
CA ILE A 49 5.06 -9.74 -2.60
C ILE A 49 5.57 -8.31 -2.40
N TYR A 50 6.20 -7.74 -3.42
CA TYR A 50 6.55 -6.34 -3.40
C TYR A 50 5.35 -5.52 -3.84
N ARG A 51 5.00 -4.55 -2.99
CA ARG A 51 3.81 -3.73 -3.16
C ARG A 51 4.26 -2.30 -3.33
N ARG A 52 4.18 -1.79 -4.55
CA ARG A 52 4.21 -0.37 -4.80
C ARG A 52 2.79 0.05 -5.14
N MET A 53 2.08 0.58 -4.15
CA MET A 53 0.64 0.79 -4.25
C MET A 53 0.30 2.03 -5.08
N ASN A 54 0.61 2.00 -6.39
CA ASN A 54 0.10 3.00 -7.33
C ASN A 54 -1.31 2.59 -7.77
N ALA A 55 -2.34 3.29 -7.29
CA ALA A 55 -3.74 2.96 -7.56
C ALA A 55 -4.14 3.08 -9.05
N ASN A 56 -3.33 3.79 -9.86
CA ASN A 56 -3.68 4.15 -11.22
C ASN A 56 -3.15 3.18 -12.29
N CYS A 57 -2.25 2.24 -11.93
CA CYS A 57 -1.66 1.31 -12.88
C CYS A 57 -2.17 -0.12 -12.60
N PRO A 58 -3.17 -0.65 -13.34
CA PRO A 58 -3.80 -1.94 -13.07
C PRO A 58 -2.91 -3.14 -13.48
N VAL A 59 -1.59 -3.02 -13.31
CA VAL A 59 -0.63 -4.04 -13.74
C VAL A 59 -0.12 -4.83 -12.52
N LEU A 60 -0.23 -6.15 -12.63
CA LEU A 60 0.38 -7.15 -11.75
C LEU A 60 1.55 -7.79 -12.49
N TRP A 61 2.77 -7.49 -12.08
CA TRP A 61 3.94 -8.23 -12.56
C TRP A 61 4.11 -9.51 -11.76
N VAL A 62 4.29 -10.61 -12.47
CA VAL A 62 4.60 -11.92 -11.92
C VAL A 62 5.96 -12.32 -12.47
N ALA A 63 6.94 -12.38 -11.59
CA ALA A 63 8.25 -12.97 -11.86
C ALA A 63 8.26 -14.34 -11.16
N PRO A 64 7.68 -15.37 -11.79
CA PRO A 64 7.55 -16.63 -11.12
C PRO A 64 8.88 -17.38 -11.21
N HIS A 65 9.49 -17.64 -10.06
CA HIS A 65 10.47 -18.72 -9.97
C HIS A 65 9.73 -20.05 -9.80
N GLY A 66 10.23 -21.10 -10.45
CA GLY A 66 9.63 -22.43 -10.48
C GLY A 66 8.94 -22.82 -11.79
N TYR A 67 9.14 -22.09 -12.89
CA TYR A 67 8.64 -22.50 -14.22
C TYR A 67 9.66 -23.33 -15.01
N PHE A 68 9.22 -23.96 -16.10
CA PHE A 68 10.12 -24.52 -17.10
C PHE A 68 11.02 -23.41 -17.66
N GLY A 69 12.27 -23.38 -17.21
CA GLY A 69 13.34 -22.64 -17.85
C GLY A 69 13.89 -21.41 -17.12
N ASP A 70 13.39 -20.94 -15.98
CA ASP A 70 13.86 -19.74 -15.24
C ASP A 70 15.22 -19.16 -15.67
N ALA A 71 15.19 -18.08 -16.45
CA ALA A 71 16.41 -17.35 -16.83
C ALA A 71 16.95 -16.61 -15.60
N ILE A 72 18.29 -16.63 -15.42
CA ILE A 72 19.03 -16.04 -14.27
C ILE A 72 18.66 -14.58 -14.00
N TYR A 73 18.12 -13.87 -15.00
CA TYR A 73 17.84 -12.43 -14.96
C TYR A 73 16.34 -12.05 -14.99
N SER A 74 15.44 -13.03 -15.04
CA SER A 74 14.00 -12.78 -15.18
C SER A 74 13.41 -11.96 -14.01
N ASP A 75 13.91 -12.17 -12.80
CA ASP A 75 13.56 -11.39 -11.63
C ASP A 75 14.00 -9.92 -11.72
N TYR A 76 15.23 -9.67 -12.17
CA TYR A 76 15.74 -8.31 -12.35
C TYR A 76 14.97 -7.57 -13.43
N ILE A 77 14.72 -8.21 -14.57
CA ILE A 77 13.91 -7.65 -15.65
C ILE A 77 12.49 -7.39 -15.14
N GLY A 78 11.89 -8.32 -14.41
CA GLY A 78 10.55 -8.18 -13.85
C GLY A 78 10.45 -7.04 -12.81
N VAL A 79 11.43 -6.90 -11.92
CA VAL A 79 11.50 -5.81 -10.93
C VAL A 79 11.66 -4.46 -11.62
N LEU A 80 12.62 -4.34 -12.54
CA LEU A 80 12.89 -3.09 -13.25
C LEU A 80 11.71 -2.70 -14.13
N ALA A 81 11.13 -3.63 -14.88
CA ALA A 81 9.95 -3.37 -15.70
C ALA A 81 8.76 -2.94 -14.84
N ALA A 82 8.50 -3.64 -13.72
CA ALA A 82 7.44 -3.26 -12.78
C ALA A 82 7.65 -1.85 -12.20
N GLU A 83 8.89 -1.50 -11.87
CA GLU A 83 9.23 -0.20 -11.32
C GLU A 83 9.09 0.93 -12.35
N MET A 84 9.60 0.72 -13.57
CA MET A 84 9.48 1.67 -14.68
C MET A 84 8.01 1.93 -15.07
N MET A 85 7.14 0.95 -14.86
CA MET A 85 5.69 1.08 -15.08
C MET A 85 4.92 1.69 -13.91
N ALA A 86 5.57 1.85 -12.76
CA ALA A 86 4.91 2.07 -11.48
C ALA A 86 3.75 1.07 -11.27
N ALA A 87 4.00 -0.21 -11.53
CA ALA A 87 3.00 -1.28 -11.42
C ALA A 87 2.42 -1.38 -10.01
N SER A 88 1.13 -1.70 -9.90
CA SER A 88 0.43 -1.80 -8.61
C SER A 88 1.02 -2.87 -7.68
N CYS A 89 1.52 -3.96 -8.27
CA CYS A 89 2.03 -5.09 -7.50
C CYS A 89 3.04 -5.89 -8.31
N LEU A 90 4.07 -6.37 -7.62
CA LEU A 90 5.03 -7.36 -8.11
C LEU A 90 4.98 -8.58 -7.20
N VAL A 91 4.78 -9.75 -7.79
CA VAL A 91 4.83 -11.02 -7.08
C VAL A 91 6.06 -11.78 -7.56
N ASN A 92 7.02 -11.97 -6.64
CA ASN A 92 8.23 -12.75 -6.87
C ASN A 92 8.15 -14.07 -6.08
N ASN A 93 8.32 -15.22 -6.75
CA ASN A 93 8.20 -16.55 -6.14
C ASN A 93 9.53 -17.25 -5.81
N LYS A 94 10.62 -16.52 -5.54
CA LYS A 94 11.97 -17.10 -5.24
C LYS A 94 12.04 -18.16 -4.13
N LYS A 95 10.98 -18.37 -3.33
CA LYS A 95 10.94 -19.42 -2.31
C LYS A 95 10.82 -20.82 -2.91
N CYS A 96 10.31 -20.90 -4.13
CA CYS A 96 10.07 -22.15 -4.81
C CYS A 96 11.13 -22.37 -5.91
N ARG A 97 11.56 -23.62 -6.09
CA ARG A 97 12.43 -24.05 -7.18
C ARG A 97 11.76 -25.17 -7.95
N ARG A 98 12.11 -25.30 -9.23
CA ARG A 98 11.62 -26.38 -10.08
C ARG A 98 12.04 -27.75 -9.52
N PRO A 99 11.23 -28.81 -9.68
CA PRO A 99 11.68 -30.19 -9.52
C PRO A 99 12.72 -30.51 -10.60
N LEU A 100 13.99 -30.23 -10.30
CA LEU A 100 15.14 -30.68 -11.08
C LEU A 100 15.88 -31.77 -10.29
N PRO A 101 16.56 -32.70 -10.98
CA PRO A 101 17.31 -33.78 -10.33
C PRO A 101 18.48 -33.28 -9.47
N GLU A 102 18.92 -32.03 -9.67
CA GLU A 102 20.03 -31.45 -8.92
C GLU A 102 19.58 -30.75 -7.61
N PRO A 103 20.35 -30.92 -6.51
CA PRO A 103 20.09 -30.22 -5.26
C PRO A 103 20.39 -28.71 -5.41
N GLY A 104 19.49 -27.87 -4.89
CA GLY A 104 19.55 -26.41 -4.97
C GLY A 104 18.69 -25.76 -3.89
N TYR A 105 18.82 -24.45 -3.72
CA TYR A 105 18.10 -23.68 -2.70
C TYR A 105 16.64 -23.40 -3.09
N GLY A 106 15.70 -23.60 -2.16
CA GLY A 106 14.24 -23.40 -2.36
C GLY A 106 13.40 -24.67 -2.15
N GLU A 107 12.12 -24.49 -1.83
CA GLU A 107 11.14 -25.57 -1.75
C GLU A 107 10.80 -26.05 -3.17
N ILE A 108 10.80 -27.36 -3.42
CA ILE A 108 10.40 -27.89 -4.72
C ILE A 108 8.91 -27.58 -4.92
N ALA A 109 8.57 -26.93 -6.03
CA ALA A 109 7.19 -26.69 -6.44
C ALA A 109 7.05 -26.92 -7.93
N ASP A 110 5.99 -27.62 -8.33
CA ASP A 110 5.57 -27.63 -9.74
C ASP A 110 4.40 -26.64 -9.91
N LEU A 111 4.71 -25.43 -10.38
CA LEU A 111 3.66 -24.44 -10.64
C LEU A 111 2.78 -24.80 -11.85
N ASN A 112 3.13 -25.84 -12.63
CA ASN A 112 2.24 -26.34 -13.68
C ASN A 112 1.21 -27.33 -13.12
N ASP A 113 1.45 -27.91 -11.95
CA ASP A 113 0.46 -28.74 -11.28
C ASP A 113 -0.42 -27.87 -10.37
N PRO A 114 -1.69 -27.61 -10.71
CA PRO A 114 -2.58 -26.83 -9.85
C PRO A 114 -2.88 -27.53 -8.51
N GLU A 115 -2.62 -28.84 -8.42
CA GLU A 115 -2.79 -29.61 -7.18
C GLU A 115 -1.55 -29.54 -6.26
N ASP A 116 -0.41 -29.03 -6.74
CA ASP A 116 0.77 -28.82 -5.91
C ASP A 116 0.46 -27.79 -4.79
N PRO A 117 0.70 -28.13 -3.50
CA PRO A 117 0.39 -27.23 -2.40
C PRO A 117 1.07 -25.86 -2.48
N SER A 118 2.29 -25.81 -3.03
CA SER A 118 3.04 -24.56 -3.23
C SER A 118 2.43 -23.75 -4.38
N ALA A 119 1.97 -24.41 -5.44
CA ALA A 119 1.20 -23.76 -6.50
C ALA A 119 -0.09 -23.16 -5.95
N GLN A 120 -0.85 -23.88 -5.11
CA GLN A 120 -2.06 -23.34 -4.48
C GLN A 120 -1.78 -22.12 -3.58
N ILE A 121 -0.70 -22.15 -2.80
CA ILE A 121 -0.27 -20.99 -1.99
C ILE A 121 0.05 -19.79 -2.90
N PHE A 122 0.72 -20.05 -4.02
CA PHE A 122 1.06 -19.02 -4.99
C PHE A 122 -0.18 -18.45 -5.69
N VAL A 123 -1.11 -19.29 -6.14
CA VAL A 123 -2.39 -18.85 -6.71
C VAL A 123 -3.15 -17.99 -5.72
N LYS A 124 -3.24 -18.38 -4.44
CA LYS A 124 -3.91 -17.57 -3.41
C LYS A 124 -3.28 -16.17 -3.28
N LYS A 125 -1.96 -16.07 -3.40
CA LYS A 125 -1.26 -14.77 -3.42
C LYS A 125 -1.61 -13.95 -4.66
N LEU A 126 -1.66 -14.58 -5.83
CA LEU A 126 -2.05 -13.91 -7.08
C LEU A 126 -3.51 -13.43 -7.03
N ALA A 127 -4.44 -14.29 -6.61
CA ALA A 127 -5.85 -13.94 -6.45
C ALA A 127 -6.06 -12.77 -5.49
N ALA A 128 -5.33 -12.75 -4.37
CA ALA A 128 -5.34 -11.62 -3.45
C ALA A 128 -4.81 -10.32 -4.09
N ALA A 129 -3.72 -10.40 -4.88
CA ALA A 129 -3.18 -9.25 -5.59
C ALA A 129 -4.14 -8.72 -6.67
N ILE A 130 -4.73 -9.61 -7.46
CA ILE A 130 -5.77 -9.32 -8.47
C ILE A 130 -6.95 -8.59 -7.83
N SER A 131 -7.48 -9.13 -6.73
CA SER A 131 -8.62 -8.55 -6.01
C SER A 131 -8.32 -7.13 -5.51
N MET A 132 -7.12 -6.92 -4.96
CA MET A 132 -6.68 -5.60 -4.51
C MET A 132 -6.54 -4.61 -5.66
N ILE A 133 -5.93 -5.01 -6.78
CA ILE A 133 -5.74 -4.13 -7.94
C ILE A 133 -7.10 -3.72 -8.50
N ARG A 134 -8.04 -4.66 -8.63
CA ARG A 134 -9.39 -4.35 -9.09
C ARG A 134 -10.10 -3.39 -8.15
N LEU A 135 -10.06 -3.65 -6.84
CA LEU A 135 -10.70 -2.78 -5.85
C LEU A 135 -10.18 -1.34 -5.93
N LYS A 136 -8.89 -1.16 -6.25
CA LYS A 136 -8.26 0.16 -6.32
C LYS A 136 -8.44 0.87 -7.64
N SER A 137 -8.15 0.18 -8.74
CA SER A 137 -8.17 0.76 -10.09
C SER A 137 -9.59 0.83 -10.68
N GLY A 138 -10.52 0.03 -10.17
CA GLY A 138 -11.84 -0.16 -10.77
C GLY A 138 -11.80 -0.92 -12.10
N GLN A 139 -10.64 -1.46 -12.49
CA GLN A 139 -10.41 -2.09 -13.79
C GLN A 139 -9.96 -3.56 -13.67
N PRO A 140 -10.19 -4.39 -14.71
CA PRO A 140 -9.56 -5.69 -14.86
C PRO A 140 -8.03 -5.57 -14.84
N PRO A 141 -7.30 -6.32 -14.00
CA PRO A 141 -5.85 -6.23 -13.96
C PRO A 141 -5.21 -6.88 -15.19
N TYR A 142 -4.10 -6.27 -15.64
CA TYR A 142 -3.14 -6.88 -16.56
C TYR A 142 -2.14 -7.69 -15.75
N ILE A 143 -2.15 -9.00 -15.93
CA ILE A 143 -1.22 -9.92 -15.30
C ILE A 143 -0.10 -10.21 -16.28
N VAL A 144 1.10 -9.75 -15.96
CA VAL A 144 2.28 -9.89 -16.81
C VAL A 144 3.16 -10.98 -16.25
N PHE A 145 3.33 -12.07 -16.98
CA PHE A 145 4.21 -13.16 -16.61
C PHE A 145 5.48 -13.11 -17.45
N LEU A 146 6.63 -13.14 -16.77
CA LEU A 146 7.91 -13.30 -17.42
C LEU A 146 8.38 -14.75 -17.30
N LEU A 147 8.55 -15.42 -18.43
CA LEU A 147 8.96 -16.83 -18.52
C LEU A 147 10.26 -16.94 -19.31
N ASN A 148 10.98 -18.05 -19.15
CA ASN A 148 12.05 -18.40 -20.08
C ASN A 148 11.49 -19.20 -21.27
N HIS A 149 12.13 -19.06 -22.42
CA HIS A 149 11.82 -19.78 -23.64
C HIS A 149 12.97 -20.75 -23.96
N SER A 150 12.96 -21.94 -23.37
CA SER A 150 14.08 -22.91 -23.49
C SER A 150 14.28 -23.52 -24.88
N ASP A 151 13.27 -23.45 -25.75
CA ASP A 151 13.21 -24.28 -26.96
C ASP A 151 13.69 -23.58 -28.23
N CYS A 152 14.40 -22.46 -28.09
CA CYS A 152 14.93 -21.70 -29.23
C CYS A 152 16.46 -21.57 -29.06
N ASP A 153 17.21 -21.64 -30.16
CA ASP A 153 18.67 -21.49 -30.14
C ASP A 153 19.10 -20.01 -30.25
N GLU A 154 18.21 -19.13 -30.73
CA GLU A 154 18.49 -17.71 -30.97
C GLU A 154 17.89 -16.79 -29.90
N LYS A 155 18.52 -15.63 -29.68
CA LYS A 155 18.00 -14.61 -28.77
C LYS A 155 16.64 -14.10 -29.26
N SER A 156 15.58 -14.49 -28.56
CA SER A 156 14.21 -14.20 -28.98
C SER A 156 13.34 -13.73 -27.81
N ILE A 157 12.32 -12.97 -28.15
CA ILE A 157 11.26 -12.55 -27.24
C ILE A 157 9.96 -12.99 -27.87
N GLU A 158 9.24 -13.89 -27.19
CA GLU A 158 7.88 -14.26 -27.54
C GLU A 158 6.91 -13.52 -26.61
N ILE A 159 6.06 -12.66 -27.15
CA ILE A 159 4.99 -12.03 -26.37
C ILE A 159 3.67 -12.66 -26.79
N THR A 160 2.99 -13.30 -25.84
CA THR A 160 1.62 -13.80 -25.99
C THR A 160 0.67 -12.92 -25.19
N VAL A 161 -0.37 -12.40 -25.83
CA VAL A 161 -1.46 -11.68 -25.15
C VAL A 161 -2.73 -12.50 -25.22
N ALA A 162 -3.40 -12.63 -24.08
CA ALA A 162 -4.69 -13.30 -23.96
C ALA A 162 -5.63 -12.48 -23.07
N THR A 163 -6.87 -12.29 -23.52
CA THR A 163 -7.92 -11.59 -22.76
C THR A 163 -9.05 -12.55 -22.47
N SER A 164 -9.76 -12.32 -21.37
CA SER A 164 -10.98 -13.07 -21.03
C SER A 164 -12.25 -12.25 -21.17
N ASP A 165 -12.12 -11.05 -21.73
CA ASP A 165 -13.18 -10.08 -21.88
C ASP A 165 -13.58 -10.05 -23.36
N ASP A 166 -14.85 -10.37 -23.66
CA ASP A 166 -15.43 -10.37 -25.00
C ASP A 166 -15.41 -8.96 -25.63
N LEU A 167 -15.21 -7.90 -24.82
CA LEU A 167 -15.20 -6.51 -25.27
C LEU A 167 -13.87 -6.05 -25.90
N HIS A 168 -12.84 -6.91 -25.93
CA HIS A 168 -11.46 -6.50 -26.29
C HIS A 168 -11.01 -6.82 -27.71
N ASP A 169 -11.92 -7.18 -28.61
CA ASP A 169 -11.62 -7.59 -30.00
C ASP A 169 -11.06 -6.49 -30.92
N MET A 170 -10.98 -5.23 -30.50
CA MET A 170 -10.36 -4.15 -31.28
C MET A 170 -9.75 -3.10 -30.35
N PRO A 171 -8.41 -3.08 -30.15
CA PRO A 171 -7.46 -2.61 -31.17
C PRO A 171 -6.04 -3.23 -31.01
N SER A 172 -5.92 -4.56 -30.98
CA SER A 172 -4.62 -5.21 -30.79
C SER A 172 -3.59 -4.82 -31.86
N SER A 173 -4.01 -4.69 -33.11
CA SER A 173 -3.14 -4.42 -34.26
C SER A 173 -2.30 -3.15 -34.16
N LYS A 174 -2.81 -2.05 -33.58
CA LYS A 174 -2.10 -0.75 -33.58
C LYS A 174 -0.93 -0.71 -32.62
N TRP A 175 -1.09 -1.18 -31.38
CA TRP A 175 0.03 -1.21 -30.44
C TRP A 175 0.99 -2.36 -30.76
N ILE A 176 0.48 -3.48 -31.30
CA ILE A 176 1.30 -4.55 -31.89
C ILE A 176 2.23 -3.98 -32.97
N GLN A 177 1.70 -3.13 -33.85
CA GLN A 177 2.49 -2.48 -34.89
C GLN A 177 3.51 -1.51 -34.29
N ALA A 178 3.11 -0.66 -33.34
CA ALA A 178 4.03 0.24 -32.64
C ALA A 178 5.17 -0.49 -31.92
N LEU A 179 4.94 -1.73 -31.45
CA LEU A 179 5.97 -2.58 -30.86
C LEU A 179 6.93 -3.14 -31.89
N LYS A 180 6.42 -3.60 -33.04
CA LYS A 180 7.25 -4.06 -34.16
C LYS A 180 8.19 -2.94 -34.65
N GLU A 181 7.70 -1.70 -34.63
CA GLU A 181 8.44 -0.49 -35.03
C GLU A 181 9.43 0.02 -33.96
N SER A 182 9.42 -0.54 -32.74
CA SER A 182 10.32 -0.10 -31.66
C SER A 182 11.76 -0.57 -31.88
N SER A 183 12.75 0.25 -31.51
CA SER A 183 14.19 -0.01 -31.69
C SER A 183 14.71 -1.31 -31.05
N VAL A 184 13.94 -1.92 -30.14
CA VAL A 184 14.28 -3.17 -29.47
C VAL A 184 14.10 -4.39 -30.39
N SER A 185 13.27 -4.29 -31.44
CA SER A 185 13.13 -5.34 -32.46
C SER A 185 14.41 -5.57 -33.28
N ASN A 186 15.32 -4.59 -33.31
CA ASN A 186 16.62 -4.74 -33.97
C ASN A 186 17.65 -5.52 -33.14
N LEU A 187 17.43 -5.65 -31.82
CA LEU A 187 18.35 -6.35 -30.91
C LEU A 187 17.90 -7.79 -30.62
N PHE A 188 16.63 -8.09 -30.86
CA PHE A 188 16.02 -9.38 -30.52
C PHE A 188 15.03 -9.82 -31.60
N ASN A 189 15.04 -11.10 -31.93
CA ASN A 189 13.99 -11.69 -32.75
C ASN A 189 12.68 -11.68 -31.96
N THR A 190 11.82 -10.71 -32.27
CA THR A 190 10.56 -10.46 -31.56
C THR A 190 9.42 -11.17 -32.28
N ASN A 191 8.95 -12.27 -31.69
CA ASN A 191 7.77 -12.98 -32.15
C ASN A 191 6.57 -12.56 -31.30
N LEU A 192 5.56 -11.98 -31.94
CA LEU A 192 4.35 -11.54 -31.26
C LEU A 192 3.19 -12.44 -31.67
N ILE A 193 2.59 -13.10 -30.69
CA ILE A 193 1.52 -14.07 -30.90
C ILE A 193 0.28 -13.58 -30.16
N GLU A 194 -0.77 -13.27 -30.89
CA GLU A 194 -2.06 -12.94 -30.29
C GLU A 194 -2.93 -14.20 -30.19
N LYS A 195 -3.48 -14.48 -29.00
CA LYS A 195 -4.36 -15.64 -28.80
C LYS A 195 -5.64 -15.19 -28.09
N VAL A 196 -6.78 -15.39 -28.75
CA VAL A 196 -8.11 -15.07 -28.22
C VAL A 196 -8.43 -15.90 -26.96
N THR A 197 -7.91 -17.12 -26.88
CA THR A 197 -7.98 -17.95 -25.68
C THR A 197 -6.69 -18.74 -25.52
N PRO A 198 -6.07 -18.77 -24.32
CA PRO A 198 -4.94 -19.63 -24.08
C PRO A 198 -5.41 -21.09 -24.10
N ALA A 199 -5.24 -21.78 -25.23
CA ALA A 199 -5.26 -23.24 -25.27
C ALA A 199 -3.97 -23.73 -24.58
N TYR A 200 -3.94 -23.69 -23.26
CA TYR A 200 -2.87 -24.26 -22.45
C TYR A 200 -3.43 -25.43 -21.66
N ASP A 201 -2.92 -26.63 -21.94
CA ASP A 201 -3.17 -27.81 -21.12
C ASP A 201 -2.50 -27.61 -19.76
N ARG A 202 -3.32 -27.59 -18.69
CA ARG A 202 -2.93 -27.72 -17.28
C ARG A 202 -1.72 -26.87 -16.87
N THR A 203 -1.82 -25.55 -17.00
CA THR A 203 -0.84 -24.63 -16.39
C THR A 203 -1.52 -23.77 -15.33
N LEU A 204 -0.73 -23.14 -14.45
CA LEU A 204 -1.22 -22.10 -13.53
C LEU A 204 -2.05 -21.03 -14.25
N PHE A 205 -1.65 -20.72 -15.49
CA PHE A 205 -2.34 -19.75 -16.34
C PHE A 205 -3.76 -20.18 -16.66
N SER A 206 -3.91 -21.43 -17.10
CA SER A 206 -5.21 -22.04 -17.35
C SER A 206 -6.04 -22.05 -16.08
N TYR A 207 -5.44 -22.38 -14.93
CA TYR A 207 -6.14 -22.38 -13.65
C TYR A 207 -6.66 -20.99 -13.24
N LEU A 208 -5.85 -19.94 -13.39
CA LEU A 208 -6.28 -18.56 -13.11
C LEU A 208 -7.40 -18.10 -14.05
N PHE A 209 -7.34 -18.48 -15.33
CA PHE A 209 -8.39 -18.20 -16.32
C PHE A 209 -9.67 -18.99 -16.06
N CYS A 210 -9.58 -20.28 -15.74
CA CYS A 210 -10.76 -21.10 -15.45
C CYS A 210 -11.51 -20.63 -14.20
N ASN A 211 -10.81 -19.99 -13.25
CA ASN A 211 -11.40 -19.42 -12.04
C ASN A 211 -11.86 -17.94 -12.19
N GLN A 212 -12.18 -17.50 -13.41
CA GLN A 212 -12.71 -16.15 -13.66
C GLN A 212 -14.04 -15.86 -12.97
N VAL A 213 -14.85 -16.87 -12.65
CA VAL A 213 -16.12 -16.66 -11.91
C VAL A 213 -15.84 -15.99 -10.56
N GLU A 214 -14.73 -16.35 -9.91
CA GLU A 214 -14.31 -15.75 -8.64
C GLU A 214 -13.47 -14.49 -8.87
N ASN A 215 -12.61 -14.52 -9.89
CA ASN A 215 -11.61 -13.49 -10.12
C ASN A 215 -12.05 -12.39 -11.09
N GLY A 216 -13.26 -12.43 -11.67
CA GLY A 216 -13.76 -11.57 -12.76
C GLY A 216 -12.87 -11.55 -14.01
N PRO A 217 -13.10 -10.62 -14.97
CA PRO A 217 -12.29 -10.54 -16.19
C PRO A 217 -10.82 -10.22 -15.87
N LEU A 218 -9.93 -10.95 -16.54
CA LEU A 218 -8.48 -10.85 -16.47
C LEU A 218 -7.88 -10.56 -17.85
N ARG A 219 -6.80 -9.79 -17.88
CA ARG A 219 -5.98 -9.57 -19.08
C ARG A 219 -4.62 -10.15 -18.81
N LEU A 220 -4.12 -10.99 -19.69
CA LEU A 220 -2.88 -11.73 -19.51
C LEU A 220 -1.88 -11.35 -20.59
N ILE A 221 -0.67 -11.08 -20.15
CA ILE A 221 0.48 -10.87 -21.03
C ILE A 221 1.55 -11.84 -20.57
N GLN A 222 1.88 -12.80 -21.42
CA GLN A 222 2.96 -13.76 -21.20
C GLN A 222 4.12 -13.34 -22.07
N ILE A 223 5.27 -13.08 -21.46
CA ILE A 223 6.49 -12.71 -22.14
C ILE A 223 7.47 -13.84 -21.90
N LYS A 224 7.79 -14.61 -22.93
CA LYS A 224 8.86 -15.58 -22.87
C LYS A 224 10.13 -14.97 -23.45
N LEU A 225 11.20 -15.02 -22.67
CA LEU A 225 12.51 -14.51 -23.05
C LEU A 225 13.41 -15.70 -23.34
N ASN A 226 14.16 -15.70 -24.44
CA ASN A 226 15.22 -16.69 -24.67
C ASN A 226 16.60 -16.03 -24.65
N PHE A 227 17.28 -16.05 -23.52
CA PHE A 227 18.65 -15.53 -23.44
C PHE A 227 19.52 -16.41 -22.56
N GLN A 228 20.67 -16.83 -23.10
CA GLN A 228 21.71 -17.50 -22.31
C GLN A 228 22.43 -16.50 -21.38
N SER A 229 22.58 -15.26 -21.83
CA SER A 229 23.12 -14.14 -21.06
C SER A 229 22.63 -12.81 -21.63
N LEU A 230 22.43 -11.83 -20.74
CA LEU A 230 22.08 -10.45 -21.09
C LEU A 230 23.12 -9.51 -20.48
N SER A 231 23.57 -8.52 -21.25
CA SER A 231 24.26 -7.37 -20.66
C SER A 231 23.28 -6.51 -19.86
N LEU A 232 23.80 -5.66 -18.97
CA LEU A 232 22.93 -4.75 -18.22
C LEU A 232 22.13 -3.82 -19.15
N GLU A 233 22.78 -3.25 -20.16
CA GLU A 233 22.13 -2.38 -21.14
C GLU A 233 20.96 -3.09 -21.82
N GLN A 234 21.12 -4.39 -22.11
CA GLN A 234 20.05 -5.21 -22.65
C GLN A 234 18.92 -5.42 -21.64
N ILE A 235 19.22 -5.63 -20.34
CA ILE A 235 18.21 -5.73 -19.28
C ILE A 235 17.40 -4.43 -19.15
N VAL A 236 18.06 -3.27 -19.12
CA VAL A 236 17.40 -1.96 -19.01
C VAL A 236 16.56 -1.67 -20.25
N CYS A 237 17.13 -1.89 -21.44
CA CYS A 237 16.44 -1.70 -22.72
C CYS A 237 15.20 -2.59 -22.83
N LEU A 238 15.33 -3.87 -22.46
CA LEU A 238 14.24 -4.82 -22.44
C LEU A 238 13.17 -4.43 -21.41
N SER A 239 13.57 -4.03 -20.21
CA SER A 239 12.63 -3.58 -19.16
C SER A 239 11.83 -2.35 -19.60
N GLY A 240 12.50 -1.38 -20.24
CA GLY A 240 11.84 -0.20 -20.81
C GLY A 240 10.91 -0.53 -21.96
N PHE A 241 11.30 -1.48 -22.83
CA PHE A 241 10.44 -2.00 -23.88
C PHE A 241 9.17 -2.66 -23.31
N LEU A 242 9.32 -3.61 -22.39
CA LEU A 242 8.19 -4.29 -21.77
C LEU A 242 7.27 -3.33 -21.00
N SER A 243 7.86 -2.33 -20.33
CA SER A 243 7.10 -1.26 -19.67
C SER A 243 6.21 -0.50 -20.65
N ARG A 244 6.75 -0.07 -21.79
CA ARG A 244 5.99 0.61 -22.85
C ARG A 244 4.91 -0.30 -23.44
N THR A 245 5.24 -1.56 -23.72
CA THR A 245 4.30 -2.58 -24.24
C THR A 245 3.05 -2.68 -23.38
N VAL A 246 3.23 -2.84 -22.07
CA VAL A 246 2.11 -3.03 -21.14
C VAL A 246 1.41 -1.69 -20.87
N SER A 247 2.11 -0.56 -20.94
CA SER A 247 1.49 0.78 -20.83
C SER A 247 0.51 1.03 -21.98
N TYR A 248 0.92 0.75 -23.23
CA TYR A 248 0.06 0.90 -24.40
C TYR A 248 -1.18 0.00 -24.32
N SER A 249 -1.02 -1.25 -23.86
CA SER A 249 -2.14 -2.16 -23.73
C SER A 249 -3.13 -1.68 -22.67
N SER A 250 -2.67 -1.02 -21.59
CA SER A 250 -3.51 -0.48 -20.51
C SER A 250 -4.31 0.78 -20.88
N GLN A 251 -3.80 1.58 -21.82
CA GLN A 251 -4.39 2.89 -22.19
C GLN A 251 -5.46 2.81 -23.29
N ALA A 252 -5.60 1.68 -23.98
CA ALA A 252 -6.50 1.51 -25.12
C ALA A 252 -8.02 1.66 -24.82
N ASN A 253 -8.42 1.78 -23.55
CA ASN A 253 -9.83 1.75 -23.11
C ASN A 253 -10.44 3.10 -22.68
N GLY A 254 -9.70 4.22 -22.81
CA GLY A 254 -10.23 5.55 -22.52
C GLY A 254 -10.34 6.39 -23.78
N ASP A 255 -11.42 7.18 -23.92
CA ASP A 255 -11.50 8.27 -24.89
C ASP A 255 -10.26 9.16 -24.75
N LEU A 256 -9.32 8.99 -25.68
CA LEU A 256 -8.14 9.81 -25.75
C LEU A 256 -8.57 11.18 -26.26
N LYS A 257 -8.50 12.21 -25.39
CA LYS A 257 -7.77 13.39 -25.84
C LYS A 257 -6.35 12.90 -26.09
N PRO A 258 -5.82 12.97 -27.33
CA PRO A 258 -4.40 12.73 -27.52
C PRO A 258 -3.65 13.58 -26.50
N ILE A 259 -2.72 12.96 -25.77
CA ILE A 259 -1.74 13.73 -25.03
C ILE A 259 -0.98 14.50 -26.12
N ASP A 260 -1.37 15.75 -26.32
CA ASP A 260 -0.70 16.65 -27.21
C ASP A 260 0.68 16.92 -26.60
N MET A 261 1.64 16.10 -27.01
CA MET A 261 3.05 16.21 -26.64
C MET A 261 3.68 17.49 -27.23
N ASN A 262 2.91 18.33 -27.94
CA ASN A 262 3.34 19.66 -28.38
C ASN A 262 2.84 20.82 -27.49
N ASN A 263 2.09 20.58 -26.41
CA ASN A 263 1.69 21.67 -25.52
C ASN A 263 2.69 21.86 -24.37
N LYS A 264 3.59 22.83 -24.60
CA LYS A 264 4.60 23.39 -23.69
C LYS A 264 5.43 22.34 -22.97
N HIS A 265 6.66 22.16 -23.48
CA HIS A 265 7.84 22.04 -22.65
C HIS A 265 7.65 22.89 -21.37
N ILE A 266 7.20 22.25 -20.29
CA ILE A 266 7.68 22.61 -18.98
C ILE A 266 9.09 22.06 -19.02
N GLU A 267 10.01 22.88 -19.53
CA GLU A 267 11.41 22.66 -19.19
C GLU A 267 11.42 22.48 -17.67
N PRO A 268 11.95 21.38 -17.12
CA PRO A 268 12.21 21.33 -15.70
C PRO A 268 13.11 22.53 -15.44
N SER A 269 12.53 23.58 -14.85
CA SER A 269 13.31 24.74 -14.45
C SER A 269 14.33 24.18 -13.49
N THR A 270 15.57 24.06 -13.95
CA THR A 270 16.74 23.71 -13.14
C THR A 270 17.11 24.83 -12.16
N GLU A 271 16.16 25.71 -11.86
CA GLU A 271 16.20 26.56 -10.69
C GLU A 271 16.13 25.62 -9.49
N GLN A 272 17.28 25.42 -8.85
CA GLN A 272 17.33 24.76 -7.55
C GLN A 272 16.35 25.47 -6.63
N GLU A 273 15.33 24.75 -6.16
CA GLU A 273 14.40 25.23 -5.14
C GLU A 273 15.21 25.55 -3.88
N ILE A 274 15.46 26.84 -3.63
CA ILE A 274 16.22 27.32 -2.45
C ILE A 274 15.32 27.27 -1.21
N GLU A 275 14.02 27.52 -1.38
CA GLU A 275 13.01 27.49 -0.33
C GLU A 275 11.76 26.73 -0.80
N PRO A 276 11.07 25.99 0.10
CA PRO A 276 9.89 25.22 -0.25
C PRO A 276 8.76 26.07 -0.84
N ASP A 277 8.19 25.64 -1.97
CA ASP A 277 6.94 26.22 -2.49
C ASP A 277 5.75 25.81 -1.59
N MET A 278 5.48 26.64 -0.58
CA MET A 278 4.41 26.40 0.38
C MET A 278 3.01 26.38 -0.27
N HIS A 279 2.80 27.05 -1.40
CA HIS A 279 1.52 27.02 -2.10
C HIS A 279 1.31 25.65 -2.77
N LEU A 280 2.34 25.12 -3.43
CA LEU A 280 2.31 23.78 -4.02
C LEU A 280 2.11 22.70 -2.94
N VAL A 281 2.77 22.84 -1.78
CA VAL A 281 2.60 21.94 -0.63
C VAL A 281 1.17 21.99 -0.10
N GLU A 282 0.57 23.16 0.05
CA GLU A 282 -0.82 23.31 0.50
C GLU A 282 -1.81 22.70 -0.50
N GLU A 283 -1.65 22.97 -1.80
CA GLU A 283 -2.52 22.43 -2.84
C GLU A 283 -2.44 20.89 -2.91
N ALA A 284 -1.22 20.34 -2.93
CA ALA A 284 -1.00 18.90 -2.91
C ALA A 284 -1.52 18.26 -1.62
N GLY A 285 -1.32 18.91 -0.47
CA GLY A 285 -1.83 18.47 0.82
C GLY A 285 -3.35 18.42 0.86
N LEU A 286 -4.03 19.43 0.33
CA LEU A 286 -5.49 19.47 0.19
C LEU A 286 -5.97 18.35 -0.74
N LYS A 287 -5.29 18.12 -1.86
CA LYS A 287 -5.68 17.09 -2.82
C LYS A 287 -5.51 15.67 -2.29
N LEU A 288 -4.39 15.39 -1.63
CA LEU A 288 -4.14 14.11 -0.98
C LEU A 288 -5.13 13.85 0.16
N THR A 289 -5.43 14.89 0.96
CA THR A 289 -6.45 14.81 2.01
C THR A 289 -7.82 14.50 1.43
N GLU A 290 -8.19 15.09 0.29
CA GLU A 290 -9.43 14.79 -0.42
C GLU A 290 -9.49 13.33 -0.87
N ILE A 291 -8.44 12.82 -1.52
CA ILE A 291 -8.35 11.43 -2.02
C ILE A 291 -8.49 10.44 -0.86
N VAL A 292 -7.69 10.63 0.19
CA VAL A 292 -7.69 9.76 1.38
C VAL A 292 -9.06 9.80 2.06
N SER A 293 -9.65 10.99 2.21
CA SER A 293 -10.98 11.15 2.82
C SER A 293 -12.08 10.43 2.04
N ARG A 294 -12.05 10.47 0.70
CA ARG A 294 -13.01 9.76 -0.16
C ARG A 294 -12.90 8.25 0.02
N HIS A 295 -11.69 7.69 0.08
CA HIS A 295 -11.49 6.26 0.30
C HIS A 295 -12.03 5.81 1.67
N TYR A 296 -11.73 6.57 2.74
CA TYR A 296 -12.27 6.27 4.07
C TYR A 296 -13.79 6.40 4.14
N GLU A 297 -14.37 7.39 3.47
CA GLU A 297 -15.81 7.57 3.42
C GLU A 297 -16.50 6.38 2.73
N HIS A 298 -16.05 6.02 1.53
CA HIS A 298 -16.61 4.89 0.79
C HIS A 298 -16.48 3.59 1.56
N ALA A 299 -15.31 3.30 2.13
CA ALA A 299 -15.11 2.09 2.93
C ALA A 299 -16.05 2.02 4.15
N MET A 300 -16.29 3.16 4.81
CA MET A 300 -17.18 3.23 5.97
C MET A 300 -18.66 3.06 5.57
N ILE A 301 -19.09 3.67 4.46
CA ILE A 301 -20.45 3.51 3.92
C ILE A 301 -20.69 2.06 3.47
N GLU A 302 -19.75 1.47 2.74
CA GLU A 302 -19.83 0.09 2.26
C GLU A 302 -19.93 -0.91 3.42
N ALA A 303 -19.06 -0.77 4.43
CA ALA A 303 -19.12 -1.58 5.64
C ALA A 303 -20.47 -1.40 6.38
N GLY A 304 -20.98 -0.17 6.47
CA GLY A 304 -22.28 0.14 7.05
C GLY A 304 -23.42 -0.57 6.32
N ASN A 305 -23.48 -0.44 4.99
CA ASN A 305 -24.48 -1.09 4.14
C ASN A 305 -24.42 -2.61 4.26
N TYR A 306 -23.22 -3.19 4.30
CA TYR A 306 -23.03 -4.63 4.48
C TYR A 306 -23.57 -5.12 5.82
N ILE A 307 -23.29 -4.38 6.91
CA ILE A 307 -23.81 -4.69 8.25
C ILE A 307 -25.33 -4.57 8.28
N VAL A 308 -25.91 -3.50 7.69
CA VAL A 308 -27.37 -3.31 7.58
C VAL A 308 -28.03 -4.47 6.82
N LYS A 309 -27.46 -4.86 5.68
CA LYS A 309 -27.94 -5.98 4.87
C LYS A 309 -27.99 -7.28 5.68
N LEU A 310 -26.89 -7.63 6.36
CA LEU A 310 -26.76 -8.93 7.05
C LEU A 310 -27.46 -9.01 8.40
N PHE A 311 -27.36 -7.97 9.22
CA PHE A 311 -27.79 -8.01 10.62
C PHE A 311 -29.08 -7.24 10.88
N PHE A 312 -29.57 -6.48 9.90
CA PHE A 312 -30.83 -5.73 9.97
C PHE A 312 -31.78 -6.11 8.84
N ASN A 313 -31.51 -7.19 8.10
CA ASN A 313 -32.32 -7.65 6.95
C ASN A 313 -32.57 -6.54 5.91
N ASN A 314 -31.59 -5.66 5.70
CA ASN A 314 -31.72 -4.51 4.80
C ASN A 314 -32.82 -3.50 5.21
N ASP A 315 -33.26 -3.52 6.48
CA ASP A 315 -34.26 -2.61 7.04
C ASP A 315 -33.56 -1.41 7.71
N ILE A 316 -33.70 -0.24 7.09
CA ILE A 316 -33.07 1.01 7.53
C ILE A 316 -33.69 1.51 8.84
N GLU A 317 -34.99 1.30 9.07
CA GLU A 317 -35.66 1.70 10.31
C GLU A 317 -35.16 0.88 11.50
N ARG A 318 -34.98 -0.43 11.30
CA ARG A 318 -34.35 -1.29 12.32
C ARG A 318 -32.92 -0.87 12.61
N ALA A 319 -32.14 -0.55 11.58
CA ALA A 319 -30.78 -0.04 11.75
C ALA A 319 -30.75 1.27 12.53
N ARG A 320 -31.67 2.20 12.22
CA ARG A 320 -31.83 3.48 12.93
C ARG A 320 -32.14 3.27 14.42
N ASN A 321 -33.02 2.32 14.72
CA ASN A 321 -33.43 1.98 16.08
C ASN A 321 -32.46 1.02 16.79
N LYS A 322 -31.36 0.60 16.15
CA LYS A 322 -30.37 -0.36 16.66
C LYS A 322 -30.97 -1.74 17.00
N GLN A 323 -32.01 -2.14 16.28
CA GLN A 323 -32.72 -3.41 16.48
C GLN A 323 -32.23 -4.47 15.50
N ALA A 324 -31.07 -5.07 15.79
CA ALA A 324 -30.49 -6.12 14.94
C ALA A 324 -31.31 -7.42 15.02
N THR A 325 -31.55 -8.09 13.88
CA THR A 325 -32.23 -9.39 13.81
C THR A 325 -31.39 -10.53 14.37
N LYS A 326 -30.06 -10.35 14.36
CA LYS A 326 -29.06 -11.30 14.87
C LYS A 326 -28.07 -10.60 15.79
N GLU A 327 -28.55 -9.97 16.87
CA GLU A 327 -27.73 -9.16 17.78
C GLU A 327 -26.49 -9.90 18.33
N LYS A 328 -26.66 -11.16 18.78
CA LYS A 328 -25.55 -11.99 19.26
C LYS A 328 -24.48 -12.22 18.19
N SER A 329 -24.88 -12.44 16.94
CA SER A 329 -23.95 -12.62 15.82
C SER A 329 -23.22 -11.33 15.46
N LEU A 330 -23.91 -10.18 15.49
CA LEU A 330 -23.29 -8.87 15.28
C LEU A 330 -22.24 -8.59 16.37
N HIS A 331 -22.56 -8.91 17.62
CA HIS A 331 -21.60 -8.80 18.72
C HIS A 331 -20.37 -9.68 18.50
N GLN A 332 -20.56 -10.92 18.07
CA GLN A 332 -19.46 -11.84 17.79
C GLN A 332 -18.56 -11.38 16.64
N LEU A 333 -19.14 -10.77 15.59
CA LEU A 333 -18.38 -10.14 14.51
C LEU A 333 -17.48 -9.01 15.05
N ILE A 334 -18.03 -8.14 15.91
CA ILE A 334 -17.26 -7.05 16.53
C ILE A 334 -16.08 -7.62 17.32
N LEU A 335 -16.29 -8.64 18.15
CA LEU A 335 -15.22 -9.29 18.91
C LEU A 335 -14.19 -9.96 18.00
N TYR A 336 -14.64 -10.65 16.94
CA TYR A 336 -13.77 -11.29 15.96
C TYR A 336 -12.84 -10.28 15.29
N LEU A 337 -13.38 -9.15 14.82
CA LEU A 337 -12.60 -8.08 14.20
C LEU A 337 -11.63 -7.46 15.19
N GLN A 338 -12.05 -7.17 16.43
CA GLN A 338 -11.16 -6.61 17.45
C GLN A 338 -10.01 -7.54 17.86
N ASN A 339 -10.19 -8.85 17.71
CA ASN A 339 -9.16 -9.85 18.01
C ASN A 339 -8.13 -10.04 16.87
N GLN A 340 -8.42 -9.57 15.66
CA GLN A 340 -7.45 -9.54 14.56
C GLN A 340 -6.36 -8.50 14.89
N LYS A 341 -5.10 -8.95 14.99
CA LYS A 341 -3.98 -8.05 15.32
C LYS A 341 -3.62 -7.16 14.12
N ASN A 342 -3.45 -5.87 14.40
CA ASN A 342 -3.08 -4.76 13.51
C ASN A 342 -4.20 -4.30 12.54
N ASN A 343 -4.52 -3.00 12.61
CA ASN A 343 -5.41 -2.27 11.69
C ASN A 343 -6.90 -2.70 11.65
N ALA A 344 -7.39 -3.46 12.64
CA ALA A 344 -8.80 -3.78 12.74
C ALA A 344 -9.67 -2.54 13.09
N PRO A 345 -10.89 -2.42 12.54
CA PRO A 345 -11.79 -1.33 12.86
C PRO A 345 -12.24 -1.41 14.33
N SER A 346 -12.35 -0.26 14.99
CA SER A 346 -12.85 -0.19 16.35
C SER A 346 -14.35 -0.44 16.43
N LYS A 347 -14.85 -0.82 17.62
CA LYS A 347 -16.28 -0.94 17.90
C LYS A 347 -17.04 0.35 17.57
N SER A 348 -16.49 1.52 17.91
CA SER A 348 -17.11 2.81 17.59
C SER A 348 -17.13 3.08 16.08
N TRP A 349 -16.07 2.70 15.36
CA TRP A 349 -16.03 2.81 13.91
C TRP A 349 -17.16 2.00 13.25
N LEU A 350 -17.36 0.75 13.67
CA LEU A 350 -18.43 -0.11 13.14
C LEU A 350 -19.83 0.45 13.40
N TYR A 351 -20.09 1.00 14.59
CA TYR A 351 -21.39 1.63 14.87
C TYR A 351 -21.60 2.92 14.09
N ASN A 352 -20.54 3.71 13.92
CA ASN A 352 -20.62 4.92 13.12
C ASN A 352 -20.86 4.57 11.64
N ALA A 353 -20.31 3.46 11.14
CA ALA A 353 -20.54 2.98 9.77
C ALA A 353 -22.03 2.66 9.54
N VAL A 354 -22.67 1.93 10.48
CA VAL A 354 -24.12 1.66 10.40
C VAL A 354 -24.94 2.93 10.42
N LYS A 355 -24.63 3.88 11.33
CA LYS A 355 -25.35 5.17 11.38
C LYS A 355 -25.14 6.00 10.11
N LEU A 356 -23.94 5.96 9.54
CA LEU A 356 -23.63 6.67 8.30
C LEU A 356 -24.42 6.09 7.12
N ALA A 357 -24.56 4.76 7.04
CA ALA A 357 -25.43 4.12 6.05
C ALA A 357 -26.90 4.57 6.18
N VAL A 358 -27.41 4.68 7.42
CA VAL A 358 -28.76 5.22 7.68
C VAL A 358 -28.87 6.68 7.22
N ASP A 359 -27.93 7.55 7.62
CA ASP A 359 -27.94 8.96 7.19
C ASP A 359 -27.84 9.08 5.66
N CYS A 360 -27.03 8.25 4.99
CA CYS A 360 -26.94 8.21 3.53
C CYS A 360 -28.28 7.85 2.86
N ALA A 361 -29.07 6.96 3.46
CA ALA A 361 -30.42 6.65 2.99
C ALA A 361 -31.37 7.84 3.22
N ASP A 362 -31.36 8.43 4.42
CA ASP A 362 -32.21 9.56 4.80
C ASP A 362 -31.96 10.82 3.95
N PHE A 363 -30.69 11.03 3.56
CA PHE A 363 -30.24 12.20 2.80
C PHE A 363 -29.91 11.89 1.33
N LYS A 364 -30.38 10.76 0.78
CA LYS A 364 -30.10 10.36 -0.62
C LYS A 364 -30.39 11.47 -1.64
N HIS A 365 -31.46 12.23 -1.40
CA HIS A 365 -31.93 13.34 -2.25
C HIS A 365 -31.51 14.74 -1.78
N TYR A 366 -30.66 14.84 -0.74
CA TYR A 366 -30.22 16.12 -0.18
C TYR A 366 -28.77 16.42 -0.58
N HIS A 367 -28.59 17.12 -1.70
CA HIS A 367 -27.29 17.34 -2.33
C HIS A 367 -26.23 18.01 -1.42
N LEU A 368 -26.64 18.86 -0.48
CA LEU A 368 -25.72 19.50 0.46
C LEU A 368 -25.03 18.48 1.38
N TYR A 369 -25.68 17.37 1.71
CA TYR A 369 -25.06 16.31 2.52
C TYR A 369 -23.86 15.67 1.81
N LYS A 370 -23.92 15.54 0.48
CA LYS A 370 -22.82 14.99 -0.33
C LYS A 370 -21.60 15.91 -0.38
N LYS A 371 -21.77 17.21 -0.15
CA LYS A 371 -20.68 18.19 -0.10
C LYS A 371 -19.88 18.18 1.20
N LEU A 372 -20.39 17.53 2.25
CA LEU A 372 -19.71 17.44 3.54
C LEU A 372 -18.59 16.40 3.51
N LEU A 373 -17.48 16.67 4.20
CA LEU A 373 -16.43 15.68 4.44
C LEU A 373 -16.92 14.61 5.44
N LEU A 374 -16.28 13.45 5.45
CA LEU A 374 -16.59 12.34 6.35
C LEU A 374 -16.60 12.76 7.83
N SER A 375 -15.63 13.58 8.25
CA SER A 375 -15.51 14.05 9.63
C SER A 375 -16.71 14.89 10.08
N HIS A 376 -17.24 15.76 9.22
CA HIS A 376 -18.48 16.50 9.47
C HIS A 376 -19.69 15.57 9.57
N LYS A 377 -19.79 14.58 8.65
CA LYS A 377 -20.87 13.58 8.68
C LYS A 377 -20.86 12.80 10.00
N ILE A 378 -19.69 12.38 10.48
CA ILE A 378 -19.52 11.69 11.76
C ILE A 378 -19.99 12.56 12.94
N GLU A 379 -19.63 13.84 12.95
CA GLU A 379 -20.04 14.78 14.02
C GLU A 379 -21.56 15.02 14.05
N LEU A 380 -22.24 14.86 12.91
CA LEU A 380 -23.69 14.99 12.80
C LEU A 380 -24.47 13.73 13.20
N LEU A 381 -23.83 12.54 13.22
CA LEU A 381 -24.49 11.26 13.56
C LEU A 381 -25.25 11.25 14.89
N PRO A 382 -24.83 11.95 15.98
CA PRO A 382 -25.56 11.97 17.25
C PRO A 382 -26.87 12.76 17.23
N ILE A 383 -27.20 13.48 16.15
CA ILE A 383 -28.38 14.36 16.08
C ILE A 383 -29.58 13.56 15.57
N SER A 384 -30.53 13.23 16.43
CA SER A 384 -31.72 12.45 16.03
C SER A 384 -32.80 13.28 15.31
N ASN A 385 -32.87 14.59 15.57
CA ASN A 385 -33.86 15.47 14.97
C ASN A 385 -33.47 15.81 13.51
N GLN A 386 -34.21 15.26 12.55
CA GLN A 386 -33.96 15.40 11.11
C GLN A 386 -34.01 16.85 10.60
N PRO A 387 -35.05 17.66 10.91
CA PRO A 387 -35.06 19.09 10.57
C PRO A 387 -33.83 19.84 11.06
N LEU A 388 -33.43 19.61 12.32
CA LEU A 388 -32.27 20.26 12.90
C LEU A 388 -30.97 19.82 12.22
N LYS A 389 -30.83 18.51 11.94
CA LYS A 389 -29.66 17.99 11.21
C LYS A 389 -29.57 18.63 9.82
N LYS A 390 -30.69 18.77 9.08
CA LYS A 390 -30.73 19.47 7.78
C LYS A 390 -30.27 20.93 7.86
N GLN A 391 -30.69 21.64 8.91
CA GLN A 391 -30.27 23.02 9.17
C GLN A 391 -28.76 23.11 9.39
N LEU A 392 -28.18 22.23 10.21
CA LEU A 392 -26.74 22.19 10.47
C LEU A 392 -25.94 21.78 9.23
N ILE A 393 -26.44 20.84 8.41
CA ILE A 393 -25.82 20.49 7.13
C ILE A 393 -25.77 21.72 6.22
N GLN A 394 -26.87 22.46 6.11
CA GLN A 394 -26.95 23.67 5.27
C GLN A 394 -26.02 24.77 5.78
N GLU A 395 -26.01 25.04 7.09
CA GLU A 395 -25.12 26.02 7.72
C GLU A 395 -23.63 25.65 7.49
N THR A 396 -23.30 24.36 7.64
CA THR A 396 -21.94 23.84 7.42
C THR A 396 -21.50 24.00 5.97
N ALA A 397 -22.36 23.62 5.01
CA ALA A 397 -22.06 23.68 3.59
C ALA A 397 -21.96 25.11 3.06
N ASN A 398 -22.78 26.04 3.57
CA ASN A 398 -22.79 27.43 3.10
C ASN A 398 -21.66 28.27 3.70
N ASN A 399 -21.28 28.00 4.95
CA ASN A 399 -20.26 28.79 5.67
C ASN A 399 -18.89 28.10 5.74
N ASN A 400 -18.73 26.94 5.11
CA ASN A 400 -17.52 26.11 5.16
C ASN A 400 -17.01 25.89 6.60
N LEU A 401 -17.92 25.56 7.52
CA LEU A 401 -17.54 25.41 8.94
C LEU A 401 -16.51 24.29 9.11
N THR A 402 -15.47 24.53 9.91
CA THR A 402 -14.57 23.48 10.37
C THR A 402 -15.30 22.50 11.32
N VAL A 403 -14.76 21.29 11.50
CA VAL A 403 -15.35 20.29 12.43
C VAL A 403 -15.47 20.85 13.86
N SER A 404 -14.49 21.65 14.29
CA SER A 404 -14.51 22.31 15.61
C SER A 404 -15.67 23.32 15.73
N GLN A 405 -15.86 24.17 14.71
CA GLN A 405 -16.96 25.13 14.66
C GLN A 405 -18.32 24.44 14.59
N LEU A 406 -18.44 23.35 13.82
CA LEU A 406 -19.66 22.54 13.78
C LEU A 406 -19.98 21.96 15.16
N ARG A 407 -18.99 21.42 15.88
CA ARG A 407 -19.17 20.90 17.24
C ARG A 407 -19.63 21.98 18.22
N GLU A 408 -19.03 23.16 18.16
CA GLU A 408 -19.46 24.31 18.97
C GLU A 408 -20.92 24.69 18.65
N ARG A 409 -21.26 24.76 17.36
CA ARG A 409 -22.61 25.07 16.91
C ARG A 409 -23.64 24.04 17.38
N ILE A 410 -23.34 22.75 17.29
CA ILE A 410 -24.17 21.66 17.83
C ILE A 410 -24.39 21.84 19.34
N SER A 411 -23.36 22.26 20.07
CA SER A 411 -23.43 22.49 21.52
C SER A 411 -24.32 23.68 21.86
N GLN A 412 -24.21 24.79 21.12
CA GLN A 412 -25.07 25.97 21.27
C GLN A 412 -26.54 25.66 20.98
N VAL A 413 -26.82 24.90 19.92
CA VAL A 413 -28.18 24.48 19.57
C VAL A 413 -28.77 23.59 20.67
N LYS A 414 -28.01 22.64 21.22
CA LYS A 414 -28.45 21.78 22.32
C LYS A 414 -28.69 22.56 23.62
N ALA A 415 -27.87 23.57 23.90
CA ALA A 415 -28.08 24.46 25.03
C ALA A 415 -29.35 25.32 24.85
N SER A 416 -29.61 25.77 23.61
CA SER A 416 -30.77 26.59 23.28
C SER A 416 -32.07 25.80 23.22
N SER A 417 -32.06 24.51 22.87
CA SER A 417 -33.30 23.70 22.83
C SER A 417 -33.91 23.46 24.22
N ASN A 418 -33.14 23.67 25.29
CA ASN A 418 -33.63 23.63 26.68
C ASN A 418 -34.06 25.01 27.20
N ALA A 419 -33.82 26.08 26.45
CA ALA A 419 -34.19 27.45 26.80
C ALA A 419 -35.24 27.94 25.80
N THR A 420 -36.48 28.10 26.24
CA THR A 420 -37.59 28.63 25.44
C THR A 420 -37.26 30.05 24.96
N ILE A 421 -36.70 30.23 23.75
CA ILE A 421 -36.33 31.54 23.19
C ILE A 421 -36.69 31.61 21.69
N PRO A 422 -37.17 32.77 21.18
CA PRO A 422 -37.90 32.88 19.92
C PRO A 422 -37.00 32.84 18.66
N LEU A 423 -37.56 32.25 17.60
CA LEU A 423 -37.01 32.21 16.25
C LEU A 423 -36.98 33.61 15.60
N LYS A 424 -35.84 34.29 15.65
CA LYS A 424 -35.43 35.21 14.58
C LYS A 424 -33.94 35.00 14.25
N PRO A 425 -33.57 34.82 12.97
CA PRO A 425 -32.18 34.65 12.57
C PRO A 425 -31.44 35.98 12.76
N LYS A 426 -30.60 36.06 13.81
CA LYS A 426 -29.63 37.14 13.94
C LYS A 426 -28.58 36.93 12.85
N LYS A 427 -28.51 37.83 11.87
CA LYS A 427 -27.37 37.93 10.94
C LYS A 427 -26.10 37.92 11.79
N ILE A 428 -25.23 36.94 11.56
CA ILE A 428 -23.89 36.89 12.16
C ILE A 428 -23.12 38.04 11.53
N ILE A 429 -23.13 39.20 12.20
CA ILE A 429 -22.23 40.29 11.88
C ILE A 429 -20.86 39.81 12.35
N HIS A 430 -19.94 39.60 11.40
CA HIS A 430 -18.53 39.42 11.69
C HIS A 430 -18.03 40.64 12.46
N LYS A 431 -18.02 40.57 13.78
CA LYS A 431 -17.10 41.39 14.56
C LYS A 431 -15.71 40.92 14.14
N LYS A 432 -14.98 41.77 13.43
CA LYS A 432 -13.51 41.72 13.33
C LYS A 432 -12.98 41.78 14.76
N THR A 433 -12.96 40.66 15.47
CA THR A 433 -12.03 40.47 16.56
C THR A 433 -10.68 40.37 15.88
N SER A 434 -9.90 41.44 16.00
CA SER A 434 -8.45 41.36 15.87
C SER A 434 -7.98 40.08 16.58
N PRO A 435 -7.06 39.31 16.00
CA PRO A 435 -6.58 38.10 16.63
C PRO A 435 -6.10 38.51 18.02
N LYS A 436 -6.69 37.91 19.07
CA LYS A 436 -6.00 37.90 20.36
C LYS A 436 -4.66 37.25 20.07
N GLN A 437 -3.61 38.06 20.04
CA GLN A 437 -2.24 37.59 19.98
C GLN A 437 -2.13 36.49 21.05
N LEU A 438 -2.06 35.25 20.59
CA LEU A 438 -1.64 34.13 21.40
C LEU A 438 -0.20 34.45 21.75
N THR A 439 0.01 35.02 22.92
CA THR A 439 1.36 35.30 23.39
C THR A 439 2.11 33.96 23.44
N PRO A 440 3.26 33.83 22.74
CA PRO A 440 4.05 32.60 22.67
C PRO A 440 4.40 31.93 24.02
N PRO A 441 4.47 32.62 25.19
CA PRO A 441 4.84 31.97 26.46
C PRO A 441 3.89 30.87 26.92
N ARG A 442 2.62 30.83 26.47
CA ARG A 442 1.64 29.85 26.96
C ARG A 442 1.72 28.50 26.25
N LEU A 443 2.14 28.47 24.99
CA LEU A 443 2.36 27.21 24.26
C LEU A 443 3.71 26.59 24.64
N GLN A 444 4.76 27.42 24.79
CA GLN A 444 6.08 26.98 25.29
C GLN A 444 5.99 26.34 26.69
N LYS A 445 5.27 26.98 27.64
CA LYS A 445 5.12 26.41 28.99
C LYS A 445 4.38 25.07 29.04
N LYS A 446 3.48 24.79 28.08
CA LYS A 446 2.79 23.49 28.01
C LYS A 446 3.67 22.41 27.39
N SER A 447 4.45 22.73 26.36
CA SER A 447 5.41 21.78 25.78
C SER A 447 6.57 21.48 26.72
N GLU A 448 7.08 22.48 27.43
CA GLU A 448 8.14 22.32 28.44
C GLU A 448 7.70 21.41 29.58
N LYS A 449 6.50 21.64 30.14
CA LYS A 449 5.99 20.81 31.24
C LYS A 449 5.69 19.37 30.80
N ALA A 450 5.28 19.16 29.54
CA ALA A 450 5.11 17.82 28.97
C ALA A 450 6.47 17.13 28.75
N GLY A 451 7.47 17.86 28.26
CA GLY A 451 8.84 17.40 28.10
C GLY A 451 9.51 17.04 29.42
N GLU A 452 9.37 17.88 30.46
CA GLU A 452 9.90 17.61 31.79
C GLU A 452 9.27 16.38 32.44
N ASN A 453 7.95 16.21 32.34
CA ASN A 453 7.27 15.04 32.88
C ASN A 453 7.68 13.75 32.17
N LEU A 454 7.87 13.81 30.84
CA LEU A 454 8.36 12.68 30.07
C LEU A 454 9.81 12.36 30.41
N SER A 455 10.67 13.39 30.52
CA SER A 455 12.08 13.25 30.89
C SER A 455 12.22 12.65 32.29
N LYS A 456 11.49 13.16 33.29
CA LYS A 456 11.47 12.59 34.66
C LYS A 456 11.02 11.15 34.67
N LYS A 457 10.01 10.79 33.88
CA LYS A 457 9.53 9.39 33.77
C LYS A 457 10.56 8.48 33.10
N ILE A 458 11.26 8.96 32.08
CA ILE A 458 12.34 8.22 31.42
C ILE A 458 13.50 8.03 32.39
N LEU A 459 13.95 9.09 33.07
CA LEU A 459 15.03 9.05 34.05
C LEU A 459 14.69 8.11 35.22
N SER A 460 13.49 8.21 35.79
CA SER A 460 13.07 7.29 36.86
C SER A 460 13.01 5.83 36.40
N THR A 461 12.73 5.59 35.11
CA THR A 461 12.73 4.25 34.52
C THR A 461 14.15 3.73 34.26
N ILE A 462 15.08 4.62 33.94
CA ILE A 462 16.51 4.29 33.78
C ILE A 462 17.12 3.96 35.15
N ASP A 463 16.79 4.74 36.18
CA ASP A 463 17.30 4.58 37.54
C ASP A 463 16.73 3.32 38.23
N ASP A 464 15.45 2.98 37.97
CA ASP A 464 14.84 1.74 38.43
C ASP A 464 14.09 1.00 37.29
N PRO A 465 14.80 0.18 36.50
CA PRO A 465 14.18 -0.59 35.43
C PRO A 465 13.13 -1.59 35.92
N LYS A 466 13.15 -1.97 37.20
CA LYS A 466 12.18 -2.92 37.77
C LYS A 466 10.79 -2.32 37.86
N SER A 467 10.66 -1.00 37.92
CA SER A 467 9.38 -0.29 37.88
C SER A 467 8.56 -0.54 36.58
N LEU A 468 9.20 -1.02 35.50
CA LEU A 468 8.53 -1.45 34.27
C LEU A 468 7.79 -2.77 34.41
N LEU A 469 8.14 -3.58 35.42
CA LEU A 469 7.51 -4.83 35.72
C LEU A 469 6.45 -4.60 36.80
N ASN A 470 5.18 -4.78 36.46
CA ASN A 470 4.11 -4.68 37.45
C ASN A 470 4.37 -5.70 38.58
N ASN A 471 4.25 -5.29 39.85
CA ASN A 471 4.45 -6.15 41.02
C ASN A 471 3.60 -7.43 40.95
N ASP A 472 2.38 -7.33 40.40
CA ASP A 472 1.49 -8.47 40.16
C ASP A 472 2.10 -9.54 39.23
N ILE A 473 2.98 -9.13 38.32
CA ILE A 473 3.68 -10.03 37.41
C ILE A 473 4.84 -10.68 38.16
N LEU A 474 5.61 -9.91 38.94
CA LEU A 474 6.74 -10.44 39.72
C LEU A 474 6.29 -11.52 40.71
N GLU A 475 5.16 -11.32 41.39
CA GLU A 475 4.60 -12.33 42.31
C GLU A 475 4.17 -13.62 41.58
N LYS A 476 3.55 -13.48 40.40
CA LYS A 476 3.09 -14.64 39.59
C LYS A 476 4.23 -15.44 38.94
N PHE A 477 5.43 -14.87 38.87
CA PHE A 477 6.63 -15.53 38.36
C PHE A 477 7.57 -16.01 39.47
N SER A 478 7.10 -16.09 40.72
CA SER A 478 7.87 -16.71 41.81
C SER A 478 8.21 -18.17 41.46
N GLN A 479 9.35 -18.65 41.96
CA GLN A 479 9.83 -20.01 41.72
C GLN A 479 8.80 -21.06 42.18
N GLU A 480 8.11 -20.79 43.29
CA GLU A 480 7.01 -21.62 43.82
C GLU A 480 5.81 -21.66 42.86
N SER A 481 5.38 -20.50 42.34
CA SER A 481 4.29 -20.41 41.37
C SER A 481 4.61 -21.14 40.06
N LEU A 482 5.86 -21.09 39.61
CA LEU A 482 6.31 -21.79 38.40
C LEU A 482 6.40 -23.31 38.60
N GLN A 483 6.69 -23.78 39.81
CA GLN A 483 6.72 -25.21 40.13
C GLN A 483 5.33 -25.85 40.08
N GLN A 484 4.28 -25.12 40.48
CA GLN A 484 2.89 -25.58 40.43
C GLN A 484 2.31 -25.71 39.02
N ILE A 485 2.95 -25.12 38.00
CA ILE A 485 2.50 -25.18 36.61
C ILE A 485 2.98 -26.47 35.92
N THR A 486 2.19 -27.07 35.04
CA THR A 486 2.63 -28.27 34.29
C THR A 486 3.83 -27.99 33.38
N ALA A 487 4.68 -29.00 33.14
CA ALA A 487 5.88 -28.85 32.31
C ALA A 487 5.58 -28.36 30.88
N GLY A 488 4.48 -28.82 30.27
CA GLY A 488 4.04 -28.35 28.95
C GLY A 488 3.67 -26.86 28.94
N LYS A 489 2.99 -26.39 30.00
CA LYS A 489 2.61 -24.98 30.14
C LYS A 489 3.82 -24.09 30.42
N ARG A 490 4.80 -24.55 31.22
CA ARG A 490 6.09 -23.88 31.40
C ARG A 490 6.83 -23.68 30.07
N ARG A 491 6.94 -24.73 29.24
CA ARG A 491 7.54 -24.62 27.89
C ARG A 491 6.80 -23.62 27.00
N GLN A 492 5.47 -23.57 27.05
CA GLN A 492 4.69 -22.60 26.30
C GLN A 492 4.96 -21.15 26.75
N ILE A 493 5.05 -20.92 28.07
CA ILE A 493 5.38 -19.60 28.64
C ILE A 493 6.79 -19.20 28.21
N PHE A 494 7.76 -20.11 28.31
CA PHE A 494 9.15 -19.87 27.92
C PHE A 494 9.26 -19.44 26.44
N ARG A 495 8.63 -20.18 25.51
CA ARG A 495 8.62 -19.80 24.07
C ARG A 495 7.98 -18.43 23.83
N LYS A 496 6.95 -18.06 24.59
CA LYS A 496 6.34 -16.72 24.51
C LYS A 496 7.28 -15.63 25.01
N LEU A 497 8.01 -15.90 26.10
CA LEU A 497 9.03 -15.00 26.66
C LEU A 497 10.20 -14.82 25.70
N GLU A 498 10.74 -15.90 25.12
CA GLU A 498 11.80 -15.83 24.10
C GLU A 498 11.37 -14.99 22.91
N LYS A 499 10.17 -15.25 22.36
CA LYS A 499 9.66 -14.46 21.23
C LYS A 499 9.53 -12.97 21.58
N LYS A 500 9.07 -12.65 22.80
CA LYS A 500 8.95 -11.26 23.26
C LYS A 500 10.32 -10.63 23.48
N HIS A 501 11.27 -11.36 24.06
CA HIS A 501 12.64 -10.93 24.25
C HIS A 501 13.32 -10.59 22.92
N THR A 502 13.19 -11.43 21.89
CA THR A 502 13.73 -11.16 20.54
C THR A 502 13.17 -9.86 19.95
N ILE A 503 11.86 -9.61 20.10
CA ILE A 503 11.22 -8.37 19.62
C ILE A 503 11.76 -7.16 20.37
N ILE A 504 11.89 -7.24 21.71
CA ILE A 504 12.42 -6.15 22.53
C ILE A 504 13.88 -5.85 22.14
N LEU A 505 14.72 -6.86 21.95
CA LEU A 505 16.09 -6.68 21.48
C LEU A 505 16.18 -6.00 20.11
N ALA A 506 15.30 -6.37 19.18
CA ALA A 506 15.22 -5.71 17.88
C ALA A 506 14.86 -4.22 18.01
N HIS A 507 13.90 -3.88 18.87
CA HIS A 507 13.55 -2.48 19.15
C HIS A 507 14.69 -1.71 19.82
N ILE A 508 15.40 -2.31 20.78
CA ILE A 508 16.58 -1.68 21.40
C ILE A 508 17.65 -1.40 20.34
N LYS A 509 17.89 -2.34 19.43
CA LYS A 509 18.85 -2.15 18.32
C LYS A 509 18.43 -0.99 17.40
N GLN A 510 17.15 -0.89 17.08
CA GLN A 510 16.62 0.22 16.28
C GLN A 510 16.78 1.57 17.00
N LEU A 511 16.39 1.65 18.27
CA LEU A 511 16.52 2.88 19.06
C LEU A 511 17.97 3.36 19.15
N LYS A 512 18.93 2.43 19.28
CA LYS A 512 20.36 2.77 19.25
C LYS A 512 20.78 3.38 17.91
N ALA A 513 20.29 2.84 16.79
CA ALA A 513 20.55 3.40 15.46
C ALA A 513 19.94 4.80 15.31
N ASP A 514 18.70 4.99 15.78
CA ASP A 514 18.02 6.30 15.73
C ASP A 514 18.74 7.35 16.60
N ILE A 515 19.24 6.98 17.78
CA ILE A 515 20.06 7.85 18.63
C ILE A 515 21.34 8.27 17.90
N GLN A 516 22.05 7.33 17.27
CA GLN A 516 23.28 7.60 16.54
C GLN A 516 23.07 8.56 15.34
N VAL A 517 21.95 8.41 14.64
CA VAL A 517 21.55 9.34 13.56
C VAL A 517 21.30 10.75 14.13
N ASN A 518 20.60 10.86 15.25
CA ASN A 518 20.33 12.15 15.89
C ASN A 518 21.60 12.83 16.45
N GLU A 519 22.55 12.06 16.98
CA GLU A 519 23.88 12.57 17.36
C GLU A 519 24.62 13.18 16.16
N THR A 520 24.47 12.58 14.98
CA THR A 520 25.05 13.10 13.73
C THR A 520 24.45 14.46 13.37
N TYR A 521 23.12 14.61 13.46
CA TYR A 521 22.46 15.90 13.24
C TYR A 521 22.88 16.94 14.27
N LEU A 522 22.96 16.58 15.55
CA LEU A 522 23.40 17.50 16.61
C LEU A 522 24.81 18.04 16.32
N ASN A 523 25.73 17.18 15.90
CA ASN A 523 27.08 17.58 15.51
C ASN A 523 27.09 18.52 14.29
N GLN A 524 26.20 18.29 13.31
CA GLN A 524 26.05 19.19 12.15
C GLN A 524 25.52 20.57 12.58
N TYR A 525 24.51 20.62 13.45
CA TYR A 525 23.99 21.88 13.99
C TYR A 525 25.05 22.65 14.78
N GLN A 526 25.84 21.96 15.61
CA GLN A 526 26.93 22.58 16.36
C GLN A 526 27.98 23.20 15.42
N LYS A 527 28.35 22.51 14.33
CA LYS A 527 29.26 23.07 13.31
C LYS A 527 28.68 24.33 12.67
N LEU A 528 27.40 24.28 12.28
CA LEU A 528 26.71 25.41 11.67
C LEU A 528 26.66 26.63 12.61
N MET A 529 26.39 26.42 13.91
CA MET A 529 26.40 27.52 14.88
C MET A 529 27.79 28.17 14.97
N VAL A 530 28.87 27.39 14.99
CA VAL A 530 30.24 27.92 15.00
C VAL A 530 30.56 28.69 13.71
N GLU A 531 30.09 28.21 12.55
CA GLU A 531 30.25 28.92 11.27
C GLU A 531 29.47 30.24 11.23
N MET A 532 28.24 30.25 11.73
CA MET A 532 27.42 31.45 11.87
C MET A 532 28.09 32.47 12.80
N GLU A 533 28.56 32.03 13.97
CA GLU A 533 29.30 32.89 14.90
C GLU A 533 30.53 33.51 14.24
N ARG A 534 31.30 32.72 13.47
CA ARG A 534 32.45 33.23 12.72
C ARG A 534 32.05 34.31 11.71
N SER A 535 31.01 34.06 10.91
CA SER A 535 30.54 35.00 9.89
C SER A 535 30.06 36.34 10.48
N LEU A 536 29.47 36.30 11.68
CA LEU A 536 29.04 37.50 12.41
C LEU A 536 30.22 38.33 12.91
N HIS A 537 31.35 37.70 13.26
CA HIS A 537 32.56 38.41 13.67
C HIS A 537 33.32 39.00 12.48
N GLU A 538 33.30 38.34 11.32
CA GLU A 538 33.96 38.83 10.09
C GLU A 538 33.21 40.01 9.44
N SER A 539 31.93 40.19 9.77
CA SER A 539 31.09 41.26 9.22
C SER A 539 31.10 42.57 10.03
N ASN A 540 31.79 42.59 11.19
CA ASN A 540 32.00 43.76 12.04
C ASN A 540 33.44 44.23 11.93
#